data_AF-A0A520G6M0-F1
#
_entry.id   AF-A0A520G6M0-F1
#
_cell.length_a   1.000
_cell.length_b   1.000
_cell.length_c   1.000
_cell.angle_alpha   90.00
_cell.angle_beta   90.00
_cell.angle_gamma   90.00
#
_symmetry.space_group_name_H-M   'P 1'
#
loop_
_entity.id
_entity.type
_entity.pdbx_description
1 polymer ?
#
loop_
_entity_poly.entity_id
_entity_poly.type
_entity_poly.pdbx_seq_one_letter_code
_entity_poly.pdbx_strand_id
1 'polypeptide(L)'
;MTLDELRAPLAEALPFHAAFDGWSEEALARAAEEVGIPAERARLCFPDGAVDMIDGWFAQVDLAMTVALPPERLAAMKFRDRITALVTARLAAVDPHREALRRALAVLAMPQNAVAGTRLGWRAADAMWRQAGDTATNFNHYTKRATLGTIYAATLLALLDDDSEG
;
A
#
# COMPACT_ATOMS: atom_id res chain seq x y z
N MET A 1 22.10 6.70 8.87
CA MET A 1 20.90 6.09 8.30
C MET A 1 21.24 4.73 7.69
N THR A 2 20.65 3.67 8.22
CA THR A 2 20.65 2.31 7.66
C THR A 2 19.82 2.28 6.36
N LEU A 3 19.90 1.19 5.58
CA LEU A 3 19.08 1.05 4.37
C LEU A 3 17.57 1.06 4.69
N ASP A 4 17.18 0.47 5.82
CA ASP A 4 15.79 0.44 6.28
C ASP A 4 15.30 1.86 6.64
N GLU A 5 16.13 2.67 7.30
CA GLU A 5 15.82 4.05 7.65
C GLU A 5 15.66 4.95 6.42
N LEU A 6 16.35 4.63 5.31
CA LEU A 6 16.23 5.36 4.05
C LEU A 6 15.00 4.94 3.23
N ARG A 7 14.53 3.69 3.39
CA ARG A 7 13.44 3.15 2.58
C ARG A 7 12.11 3.87 2.82
N ALA A 8 11.83 4.28 4.05
CA ALA A 8 10.58 4.97 4.41
C ALA A 8 10.39 6.33 3.68
N PRO A 9 11.32 7.31 3.80
CA PRO A 9 11.16 8.59 3.11
C PRO A 9 11.16 8.44 1.58
N LEU A 10 11.95 7.51 1.03
CA LEU A 10 11.89 7.20 -0.41
C LEU A 10 10.52 6.67 -0.83
N ALA A 11 9.97 5.72 -0.07
CA ALA A 11 8.67 5.11 -0.34
C ALA A 11 7.50 6.10 -0.24
N GLU A 12 7.62 7.13 0.60
CA GLU A 12 6.63 8.20 0.73
C GLU A 12 6.64 9.15 -0.47
N ALA A 13 7.82 9.50 -0.99
CA ALA A 13 7.97 10.39 -2.14
C ALA A 13 7.73 9.70 -3.50
N LEU A 14 8.05 8.40 -3.61
CA LEU A 14 7.94 7.59 -4.83
C LEU A 14 6.61 7.71 -5.61
N PRO A 15 5.41 7.62 -5.02
CA PRO A 15 4.16 7.61 -5.78
C PRO A 15 3.96 8.87 -6.63
N PHE A 16 4.44 10.04 -6.19
CA PHE A 16 4.34 11.26 -6.99
C PHE A 16 5.11 11.11 -8.32
N HIS A 17 6.36 10.67 -8.26
CA HIS A 17 7.21 10.48 -9.45
C HIS A 17 6.75 9.29 -10.29
N ALA A 18 6.33 8.20 -9.63
CA ALA A 18 5.85 7.00 -10.31
C ALA A 18 4.57 7.24 -11.13
N ALA A 19 3.76 8.26 -10.78
CA ALA A 19 2.62 8.66 -11.58
C ALA A 19 3.02 9.15 -12.99
N PHE A 20 4.20 9.74 -13.14
CA PHE A 20 4.70 10.26 -14.43
C PHE A 20 5.62 9.26 -15.13
N ASP A 21 6.63 8.78 -14.41
CA ASP A 21 7.74 7.98 -14.96
C ASP A 21 7.53 6.47 -14.81
N GLY A 22 6.42 6.07 -14.18
CA GLY A 22 6.16 4.68 -13.79
C GLY A 22 7.03 4.23 -12.61
N TRP A 23 6.84 2.99 -12.19
CA TRP A 23 7.67 2.38 -11.14
C TRP A 23 9.04 1.99 -11.68
N SER A 24 9.88 3.00 -11.93
CA SER A 24 11.15 2.91 -12.67
C SER A 24 12.34 3.45 -11.87
N GLU A 25 13.56 3.20 -12.35
CA GLU A 25 14.78 3.81 -11.76
C GLU A 25 14.78 5.33 -11.86
N GLU A 26 14.13 5.90 -12.88
CA GLU A 26 14.01 7.35 -13.03
C GLU A 26 13.13 7.93 -11.93
N ALA A 27 11.95 7.34 -11.67
CA ALA A 27 11.11 7.73 -10.55
C ALA A 27 11.84 7.63 -9.20
N LEU A 28 12.65 6.58 -9.00
CA LEU A 28 13.46 6.43 -7.80
C LEU A 28 14.53 7.52 -7.67
N ALA A 29 15.21 7.87 -8.77
CA ALA A 29 16.22 8.92 -8.77
C ALA A 29 15.60 10.29 -8.42
N ARG A 30 14.41 10.59 -8.95
CA ARG A 30 13.66 11.82 -8.63
C ARG A 30 13.19 11.86 -7.18
N ALA A 31 12.63 10.77 -6.68
CA ALA A 31 12.24 10.65 -5.28
C ALA A 31 13.46 10.82 -4.36
N ALA A 32 14.60 10.23 -4.71
CA ALA A 32 15.84 10.33 -3.96
C ALA A 32 16.40 11.77 -3.95
N GLU A 33 16.35 12.48 -5.07
CA GLU A 33 16.71 13.90 -5.17
C GLU A 33 15.84 14.75 -4.24
N GLU A 34 14.52 14.54 -4.24
CA GLU A 34 13.56 15.26 -3.38
C GLU A 34 13.87 15.11 -1.89
N VAL A 35 14.17 13.89 -1.44
CA VAL A 35 14.43 13.59 -0.02
C VAL A 35 15.90 13.71 0.37
N GLY A 36 16.78 14.16 -0.54
CA GLY A 36 18.20 14.38 -0.28
C GLY A 36 19.03 13.09 -0.09
N ILE A 37 18.60 11.98 -0.68
CA ILE A 37 19.29 10.68 -0.62
C ILE A 37 20.07 10.46 -1.93
N PRO A 38 21.37 10.10 -1.88
CA PRO A 38 22.12 9.78 -3.09
C PRO A 38 21.50 8.61 -3.87
N ALA A 39 21.43 8.73 -5.20
CA ALA A 39 20.77 7.75 -6.08
C ALA A 39 21.34 6.33 -5.91
N GLU A 40 22.65 6.19 -5.70
CA GLU A 40 23.29 4.89 -5.46
C GLU A 40 22.76 4.24 -4.19
N ARG A 41 22.51 5.03 -3.13
CA ARG A 41 21.94 4.52 -1.87
C ARG A 41 20.46 4.20 -2.02
N ALA A 42 19.73 5.01 -2.78
CA ALA A 42 18.31 4.76 -3.06
C ALA A 42 18.11 3.45 -3.83
N ARG A 43 18.95 3.14 -4.82
CA ARG A 43 18.92 1.84 -5.54
C ARG A 43 19.13 0.64 -4.61
N LEU A 44 20.01 0.77 -3.61
CA LEU A 44 20.24 -0.29 -2.62
C LEU A 44 19.03 -0.54 -1.71
N CYS A 45 18.12 0.43 -1.58
CA CYS A 45 16.89 0.25 -0.81
C CYS A 45 15.83 -0.60 -1.52
N PHE A 46 15.92 -0.79 -2.84
CA PHE A 46 14.92 -1.48 -3.66
C PHE A 46 15.57 -2.43 -4.69
N PRO A 47 16.28 -3.49 -4.24
CA PRO A 47 17.01 -4.40 -5.12
C PRO A 47 16.12 -5.11 -6.16
N ASP A 48 14.85 -5.36 -5.86
CA ASP A 48 13.90 -5.99 -6.79
C ASP A 48 13.14 -4.96 -7.66
N GLY A 49 13.61 -3.70 -7.67
CA GLY A 49 13.10 -2.64 -8.53
C GLY A 49 11.63 -2.31 -8.27
N ALA A 50 10.82 -2.32 -9.32
CA ALA A 50 9.43 -1.86 -9.30
C ALA A 50 8.58 -2.48 -8.19
N VAL A 51 8.64 -3.81 -8.04
CA VAL A 51 7.84 -4.54 -7.03
C VAL A 51 8.22 -4.11 -5.63
N ASP A 52 9.52 -3.90 -5.39
CA ASP A 52 10.06 -3.50 -4.10
C ASP A 52 9.69 -2.06 -3.73
N MET A 53 9.71 -1.16 -4.72
CA MET A 53 9.25 0.22 -4.58
C MET A 53 7.75 0.28 -4.26
N ILE A 54 6.93 -0.50 -4.98
CA ILE A 54 5.48 -0.61 -4.74
C ILE A 54 5.22 -1.16 -3.33
N ASP A 55 5.95 -2.20 -2.92
CA ASP A 55 5.86 -2.78 -1.59
C ASP A 55 6.16 -1.71 -0.51
N GLY A 56 7.26 -0.97 -0.69
CA GLY A 56 7.65 0.13 0.20
C GLY A 56 6.55 1.17 0.33
N TRP A 57 5.97 1.62 -0.79
CA TRP A 57 4.87 2.58 -0.77
C TRP A 57 3.61 2.01 -0.10
N PHE A 58 3.26 0.74 -0.37
CA PHE A 58 2.13 0.10 0.31
C PHE A 58 2.31 -0.01 1.82
N ALA A 59 3.55 -0.14 2.31
CA ALA A 59 3.82 -0.06 3.74
C ALA A 59 3.55 1.34 4.31
N GLN A 60 3.83 2.42 3.56
CA GLN A 60 3.46 3.79 3.95
C GLN A 60 1.94 4.00 3.94
N VAL A 61 1.22 3.39 2.99
CA VAL A 61 -0.25 3.38 2.97
C VAL A 61 -0.81 2.69 4.21
N ASP A 62 -0.26 1.53 4.59
CA ASP A 62 -0.67 0.80 5.79
C ASP A 62 -0.36 1.61 7.08
N LEU A 63 0.77 2.34 7.10
CA LEU A 63 1.13 3.26 8.18
C LEU A 63 0.14 4.43 8.26
N ALA A 64 -0.20 5.07 7.13
CA ALA A 64 -1.14 6.17 7.08
C ALA A 64 -2.55 5.75 7.57
N MET A 65 -3.00 4.57 7.16
CA MET A 65 -4.23 3.94 7.70
C MET A 65 -4.13 3.76 9.23
N THR A 66 -2.97 3.33 9.72
CA THR A 66 -2.73 3.11 11.15
C THR A 66 -2.78 4.41 11.95
N VAL A 67 -2.13 5.45 11.45
CA VAL A 67 -2.13 6.79 12.05
C VAL A 67 -3.53 7.40 12.05
N ALA A 68 -4.30 7.23 10.98
CA ALA A 68 -5.68 7.74 10.88
C ALA A 68 -6.65 7.04 11.84
N LEU A 69 -6.43 5.76 12.14
CA LEU A 69 -7.27 4.93 13.00
C LEU A 69 -6.45 4.24 14.10
N PRO A 70 -5.96 5.00 15.09
CA PRO A 70 -5.19 4.43 16.18
C PRO A 70 -6.03 3.45 17.01
N PRO A 71 -5.41 2.51 17.75
CA PRO A 71 -6.12 1.47 18.50
C PRO A 71 -7.22 1.99 19.43
N GLU A 72 -7.02 3.14 20.06
CA GLU A 72 -7.98 3.76 20.98
C GLU A 72 -9.25 4.18 20.23
N ARG A 73 -9.12 4.70 19.00
CA ARG A 73 -10.26 5.09 18.17
C ARG A 73 -11.03 3.89 17.66
N LEU A 74 -10.33 2.81 17.29
CA LEU A 74 -10.97 1.54 16.90
C LEU A 74 -11.66 0.86 18.08
N ALA A 75 -11.09 0.94 19.29
CA ALA A 75 -11.67 0.37 20.49
C ALA A 75 -13.06 0.96 20.81
N ALA A 76 -13.27 2.24 20.49
CA ALA A 76 -14.56 2.92 20.65
C ALA A 76 -15.63 2.52 19.60
N MET A 77 -15.24 1.81 18.54
CA MET A 77 -16.17 1.36 17.47
C MET A 77 -16.68 -0.06 17.74
N LYS A 78 -17.89 -0.36 17.25
CA LYS A 78 -18.37 -1.74 17.14
C LYS A 78 -17.46 -2.50 16.18
N PHE A 79 -17.15 -3.77 16.50
CA PHE A 79 -16.20 -4.56 15.72
C PHE A 79 -16.52 -4.60 14.21
N ARG A 80 -17.80 -4.73 13.85
CA ARG A 80 -18.22 -4.75 12.44
C ARG A 80 -17.91 -3.43 11.69
N ASP A 81 -17.92 -2.31 12.40
CA ASP A 81 -17.71 -0.98 11.82
C ASP A 81 -16.20 -0.70 11.64
N ARG A 82 -15.32 -1.41 12.39
CA ARG A 82 -13.86 -1.24 12.34
C ARG A 82 -13.28 -1.58 10.97
N ILE A 83 -13.72 -2.68 10.36
CA ILE A 83 -13.21 -3.10 9.05
C ILE A 83 -13.62 -2.11 7.97
N THR A 84 -14.86 -1.64 7.98
CA THR A 84 -15.29 -0.58 7.06
C THR A 84 -14.44 0.68 7.24
N ALA A 85 -14.24 1.13 8.48
CA ALA A 85 -13.41 2.30 8.76
C ALA A 85 -11.97 2.13 8.26
N LEU A 86 -11.35 0.97 8.48
CA LEU A 86 -9.99 0.68 8.03
C LEU A 86 -9.87 0.62 6.51
N VAL A 87 -10.82 -0.02 5.83
CA VAL A 87 -10.89 -0.01 4.36
C VAL A 87 -10.99 1.42 3.84
N THR A 88 -11.90 2.22 4.39
CA THR A 88 -12.07 3.63 4.00
C THR A 88 -10.81 4.44 4.26
N ALA A 89 -10.16 4.28 5.41
CA ALA A 89 -8.92 4.98 5.73
C ALA A 89 -7.78 4.60 4.78
N ARG A 90 -7.68 3.32 4.41
CA ARG A 90 -6.68 2.86 3.43
C ARG A 90 -6.94 3.38 2.03
N LEU A 91 -8.21 3.43 1.61
CA LEU A 91 -8.61 4.04 0.33
C LEU A 91 -8.26 5.52 0.31
N ALA A 92 -8.57 6.26 1.37
CA ALA A 92 -8.22 7.67 1.50
C ALA A 92 -6.70 7.91 1.46
N ALA A 93 -5.89 6.97 1.97
CA ALA A 93 -4.43 7.07 1.92
C ALA A 93 -3.84 6.84 0.51
N VAL A 94 -4.51 6.08 -0.36
CA VAL A 94 -4.06 5.88 -1.76
C VAL A 94 -4.66 6.90 -2.73
N ASP A 95 -5.79 7.50 -2.36
CA ASP A 95 -6.58 8.39 -3.21
C ASP A 95 -5.77 9.55 -3.84
N PRO A 96 -4.85 10.24 -3.14
CA PRO A 96 -4.03 11.30 -3.75
C PRO A 96 -3.09 10.81 -4.87
N HIS A 97 -2.91 9.50 -5.02
CA HIS A 97 -1.91 8.90 -5.91
C HIS A 97 -2.54 7.86 -6.87
N ARG A 98 -3.76 8.13 -7.38
CA ARG A 98 -4.50 7.19 -8.25
C ARG A 98 -3.71 6.71 -9.47
N GLU A 99 -2.99 7.61 -10.15
CA GLU A 99 -2.20 7.21 -11.32
C GLU A 99 -1.02 6.30 -10.95
N ALA A 100 -0.34 6.57 -9.84
CA ALA A 100 0.71 5.70 -9.32
C ALA A 100 0.15 4.32 -8.94
N LEU A 101 -1.03 4.29 -8.32
CA LEU A 101 -1.77 3.05 -8.01
C LEU A 101 -2.10 2.27 -9.28
N ARG A 102 -2.65 2.92 -10.31
CA ARG A 102 -3.00 2.30 -11.60
C ARG A 102 -1.77 1.63 -12.21
N ARG A 103 -0.63 2.33 -12.24
CA ARG A 103 0.64 1.79 -12.73
C ARG A 103 1.19 0.67 -11.84
N ALA A 104 1.03 0.77 -10.51
CA ALA A 104 1.44 -0.28 -9.58
C ALA A 104 0.66 -1.58 -9.86
N LEU A 105 -0.66 -1.48 -10.00
CA LEU A 105 -1.52 -2.63 -10.29
C LEU A 105 -1.17 -3.26 -11.64
N ALA A 106 -0.87 -2.45 -12.67
CA ALA A 106 -0.41 -2.96 -13.96
C ALA A 106 0.90 -3.77 -13.83
N VAL A 107 1.87 -3.28 -13.04
CA VAL A 107 3.12 -4.00 -12.76
C VAL A 107 2.85 -5.30 -12.01
N LEU A 108 2.02 -5.27 -10.96
CA LEU A 108 1.73 -6.43 -10.13
C LEU A 108 0.88 -7.50 -10.84
N ALA A 109 0.10 -7.11 -11.86
CA ALA A 109 -0.70 -8.01 -12.66
C ALA A 109 0.12 -8.83 -13.69
N MET A 110 1.37 -8.45 -13.95
CA MET A 110 2.23 -9.20 -14.87
C MET A 110 2.50 -10.61 -14.33
N PRO A 111 2.54 -11.66 -15.18
CA PRO A 111 2.69 -13.06 -14.73
C PRO A 111 3.90 -13.30 -13.80
N GLN A 112 5.04 -12.68 -14.10
CA GLN A 112 6.26 -12.78 -13.30
C GLN A 112 6.11 -12.17 -11.89
N ASN A 113 5.15 -11.25 -11.71
CA ASN A 113 4.90 -10.54 -10.46
C ASN A 113 3.65 -11.07 -9.73
N ALA A 114 2.90 -12.02 -10.29
CA ALA A 114 1.61 -12.46 -9.75
C ALA A 114 1.70 -12.97 -8.30
N VAL A 115 2.79 -13.66 -7.95
CA VAL A 115 3.06 -14.12 -6.58
C VAL A 115 3.26 -12.93 -5.64
N ALA A 116 4.05 -11.94 -6.05
CA ALA A 116 4.28 -10.73 -5.27
C ALA A 116 3.00 -9.91 -5.13
N GLY A 117 2.24 -9.69 -6.21
CA GLY A 117 0.95 -9.01 -6.19
C GLY A 117 -0.05 -9.66 -5.24
N THR A 118 -0.17 -10.99 -5.29
CA THR A 118 -1.05 -11.75 -4.38
C THR A 118 -0.58 -11.61 -2.92
N ARG A 119 0.73 -11.69 -2.67
CA ARG A 119 1.31 -11.50 -1.34
C ARG A 119 1.02 -10.10 -0.77
N LEU A 120 1.15 -9.06 -1.58
CA LEU A 120 0.88 -7.68 -1.17
C LEU A 120 -0.62 -7.45 -0.89
N GLY A 121 -1.50 -7.97 -1.75
CA GLY A 121 -2.94 -7.92 -1.52
C GLY A 121 -3.36 -8.66 -0.24
N TRP A 122 -2.79 -9.84 0.01
CA TRP A 122 -2.98 -10.58 1.25
C TRP A 122 -2.51 -9.78 2.47
N ARG A 123 -1.31 -9.16 2.39
CA ARG A 123 -0.77 -8.34 3.48
C ARG A 123 -1.68 -7.17 3.82
N ALA A 124 -2.22 -6.47 2.83
CA ALA A 124 -3.16 -5.37 3.07
C ALA A 124 -4.42 -5.85 3.83
N ALA A 125 -5.01 -6.98 3.40
CA ALA A 125 -6.16 -7.57 4.08
C ALA A 125 -5.83 -8.03 5.51
N ASP A 126 -4.67 -8.66 5.70
CA ASP A 126 -4.19 -9.09 7.01
C ASP A 126 -3.92 -7.90 7.94
N ALA A 127 -3.32 -6.81 7.46
CA ALA A 127 -3.08 -5.59 8.23
C ALA A 127 -4.40 -5.00 8.75
N MET A 128 -5.41 -4.84 7.89
CA MET A 128 -6.73 -4.37 8.28
C MET A 128 -7.39 -5.28 9.33
N TRP A 129 -7.35 -6.60 9.13
CA TRP A 129 -7.94 -7.54 10.12
C TRP A 129 -7.22 -7.51 11.46
N ARG A 130 -5.89 -7.52 11.47
CA ARG A 130 -5.08 -7.46 12.69
C ARG A 130 -5.35 -6.16 13.43
N GLN A 131 -5.38 -5.03 12.73
CA GLN A 131 -5.65 -3.74 13.36
C GLN A 131 -7.08 -3.63 13.90
N ALA A 132 -8.06 -4.28 13.27
CA ALA A 132 -9.42 -4.38 13.81
C ALA A 132 -9.51 -5.23 15.11
N GLY A 133 -8.47 -6.00 15.41
CA GLY A 133 -8.38 -6.90 16.57
C GLY A 133 -8.70 -8.36 16.26
N ASP A 134 -8.60 -8.81 15.01
CA ASP A 134 -8.77 -10.22 14.65
C ASP A 134 -7.61 -11.08 15.19
N THR A 135 -7.96 -12.12 15.95
CA THR A 135 -7.01 -13.11 16.50
C THR A 135 -7.20 -14.50 15.91
N ALA A 136 -7.99 -14.63 14.83
CA ALA A 136 -8.28 -15.92 14.22
C ALA A 136 -7.02 -16.58 13.64
N THR A 137 -6.79 -17.84 14.01
CA THR A 137 -5.66 -18.68 13.53
C THR A 137 -6.13 -19.95 12.80
N ASN A 138 -7.45 -20.19 12.73
CA ASN A 138 -8.06 -21.35 12.09
C ASN A 138 -8.54 -21.01 10.67
N PHE A 139 -9.43 -21.83 10.10
CA PHE A 139 -9.99 -21.59 8.77
C PHE A 139 -10.58 -20.17 8.56
N ASN A 140 -11.12 -19.56 9.63
CA ASN A 140 -11.61 -18.18 9.59
C ASN A 140 -10.51 -17.16 9.27
N HIS A 141 -9.26 -17.45 9.61
CA HIS A 141 -8.11 -16.61 9.25
C HIS A 141 -8.05 -16.42 7.73
N TYR A 142 -8.18 -17.53 7.00
CA TYR A 142 -8.05 -17.56 5.55
C TYR A 142 -9.27 -16.99 4.85
N THR A 143 -10.48 -17.40 5.25
CA THR A 143 -11.71 -16.93 4.60
C THR A 143 -11.92 -15.43 4.76
N LYS A 144 -11.62 -14.88 5.95
CA LYS A 144 -11.71 -13.42 6.21
C LYS A 144 -10.78 -12.61 5.31
N ARG A 145 -9.51 -13.05 5.17
CA ARG A 145 -8.50 -12.35 4.37
C ARG A 145 -8.75 -12.48 2.87
N ALA A 146 -9.13 -13.68 2.41
CA ALA A 146 -9.51 -13.88 1.02
C ALA A 146 -10.72 -13.01 0.64
N THR A 147 -11.79 -13.02 1.45
CA THR A 147 -13.00 -12.24 1.17
C THR A 147 -12.72 -10.74 1.20
N LEU A 148 -12.04 -10.25 2.25
CA LEU A 148 -11.70 -8.83 2.34
C LEU A 148 -10.75 -8.40 1.22
N GLY A 149 -9.75 -9.23 0.88
CA GLY A 149 -8.83 -8.96 -0.22
C GLY A 149 -9.55 -8.80 -1.56
N THR A 150 -10.52 -9.67 -1.86
CA THR A 150 -11.34 -9.56 -3.08
C THR A 150 -12.18 -8.28 -3.09
N ILE A 151 -12.86 -7.96 -1.99
CA ILE A 151 -13.67 -6.73 -1.88
C ILE A 151 -12.78 -5.50 -2.04
N TYR A 152 -11.63 -5.50 -1.37
CA TYR A 152 -10.69 -4.39 -1.41
C TYR A 152 -10.12 -4.17 -2.81
N ALA A 153 -9.71 -5.24 -3.51
CA ALA A 153 -9.24 -5.17 -4.88
C ALA A 153 -10.30 -4.61 -5.83
N ALA A 154 -11.55 -5.09 -5.73
CA ALA A 154 -12.66 -4.55 -6.53
C ALA A 154 -12.93 -3.07 -6.23
N THR A 155 -12.82 -2.66 -4.97
CA THR A 155 -13.04 -1.27 -4.56
C THR A 155 -11.91 -0.35 -5.03
N LEU A 156 -10.66 -0.82 -5.05
CA LEU A 156 -9.55 -0.07 -5.64
C LEU A 156 -9.74 0.17 -7.12
N LEU A 157 -10.21 -0.84 -7.87
CA LEU A 157 -10.50 -0.67 -9.30
C LEU A 157 -11.63 0.35 -9.50
N ALA A 158 -12.69 0.28 -8.71
CA ALA A 158 -13.76 1.28 -8.75
C ALA A 158 -13.26 2.70 -8.44
N LEU A 159 -12.37 2.86 -7.43
CA LEU A 159 -11.75 4.14 -7.09
C LEU A 159 -10.93 4.73 -8.26
N LEU A 160 -10.27 3.87 -9.04
CA LEU A 160 -9.47 4.31 -10.19
C LEU A 160 -10.33 4.83 -11.35
N ASP A 161 -11.60 4.44 -11.42
CA ASP A 161 -12.56 4.85 -12.45
C ASP A 161 -13.56 5.90 -11.92
N ASP A 162 -13.40 6.37 -10.67
CA ASP A 162 -14.34 7.30 -10.03
C ASP A 162 -14.03 8.76 -10.37
N ASP A 163 -14.81 9.34 -11.29
CA ASP A 163 -14.76 10.76 -11.66
C ASP A 163 -15.76 11.64 -10.88
N SER A 164 -16.40 11.12 -9.83
CA SER A 164 -17.37 11.90 -9.06
C SER A 164 -16.72 13.01 -8.21
N GLU A 165 -17.38 14.16 -8.11
CA GLU A 165 -16.98 15.22 -7.16
C GLU A 165 -17.36 14.77 -5.73
N GLY A 166 -16.39 14.78 -4.82
CA GLY A 166 -16.57 14.43 -3.40
C GLY A 166 -17.27 15.49 -2.56
#